data_AF-A0A8C1CTE1-F1
#
_entry.id   AF-A0A8C1CTE1-F1
#
_cell.length_a   1.000
_cell.length_b   1.000
_cell.length_c   1.000
_cell.angle_alpha   90.00
_cell.angle_beta   90.00
_cell.angle_gamma   90.00
#
_symmetry.space_group_name_H-M   'P 1'
#
loop_
_entity.id
_entity.type
_entity.pdbx_description
1 polymer ?
#
loop_
_entity_poly.entity_id
_entity_poly.type
_entity_poly.pdbx_seq_one_letter_code
_entity_poly.pdbx_strand_id
1 'polypeptide(L)'
;MFHLMLLNKCLLHYFSETCVAMMLSICVNDNVTFYILVFASVFKHAPTHFPHFFKCVMESCLSGEQLCLSLKEQTVLLLFLDHCFNSLVNIVLDLIREQVQKLVSLPMWMYLLQMRLQQELKKVPKLQKFWNLIKKNYEKMEPQDMEQVKKECTFLASFIKKFLVVLMSIPAAGSVSMEKVHCCERFIEFMIDLEVSCHSRFLRFLIFSYYDKVSTKCKFTLSLLDMLKFYTGFEISDQTGSALTQKEMTTLHYNRITAAFAHFPELSDFALYIILVHLSACDPNTLHRVSAYLCLLPVLPDAEDTSYHKEFLLELKVFTTHAQRLSQDCQLNQMPLYPAEKIIWDQYIVATEYYSGEGCLALPKLNLQFLTLHNYLLRNFSLFHHGLNNSWTSLAKNGVGGWTKMAQSIASFSIMEVTKPNIKENWPVRVRADVTLNLKVRDNIKSKWEGLRKHDVCFLITVRPNLLYSTRFDRRQLFVDQTGVVYVRGCEVQGMLDDKGRVIEEESGHFWSGDVSVN
;
A
#
# COMPACT_ATOMS: atom_id res chain seq x y z
N MET A 1 2.43 29.09 13.14
CA MET A 1 1.82 30.02 14.11
C MET A 1 1.03 31.15 13.42
N PHE A 2 1.58 31.81 12.39
CA PHE A 2 0.88 32.88 11.65
C PHE A 2 -0.36 32.40 10.86
N HIS A 3 -0.26 31.28 10.14
CA HIS A 3 -1.41 30.64 9.46
C HIS A 3 -2.54 30.25 10.41
N LEU A 4 -2.19 29.88 11.65
CA LEU A 4 -3.14 29.48 12.69
C LEU A 4 -3.91 30.66 13.28
N MET A 5 -3.27 31.82 13.41
CA MET A 5 -3.95 33.05 13.82
C MET A 5 -4.97 33.52 12.77
N LEU A 6 -4.69 33.31 11.48
CA LEU A 6 -5.62 33.59 10.39
C LEU A 6 -6.87 32.71 10.45
N LEU A 7 -6.69 31.42 10.72
CA LEU A 7 -7.78 30.45 10.89
C LEU A 7 -8.70 30.82 12.07
N ASN A 8 -8.11 31.17 13.21
CA ASN A 8 -8.86 31.45 14.43
C ASN A 8 -9.56 32.83 14.41
N LYS A 9 -8.98 33.84 13.75
CA LYS A 9 -9.54 35.21 13.71
C LYS A 9 -10.48 35.47 12.53
N CYS A 10 -10.27 34.86 11.37
CA CYS A 10 -10.97 35.24 10.14
C CYS A 10 -12.03 34.23 9.68
N LEU A 11 -11.90 32.94 9.95
CA LEU A 11 -12.73 31.91 9.31
C LEU A 11 -13.97 31.51 10.13
N LEU A 12 -13.87 31.49 11.47
CA LEU A 12 -15.00 31.11 12.34
C LEU A 12 -16.14 32.15 12.37
N HIS A 13 -15.84 33.44 12.18
CA HIS A 13 -16.85 34.50 12.26
C HIS A 13 -17.75 34.60 11.02
N TYR A 14 -17.35 34.03 9.88
CA TYR A 14 -18.08 34.13 8.61
C TYR A 14 -18.71 32.80 8.17
N PHE A 15 -18.83 31.82 9.08
CA PHE A 15 -19.22 30.45 8.78
C PHE A 15 -20.68 30.26 8.29
N SER A 16 -21.52 31.29 8.39
CA SER A 16 -22.95 31.20 8.05
C SER A 16 -23.23 31.08 6.55
N GLU A 17 -22.27 31.43 5.69
CA GLU A 17 -22.33 31.19 4.25
C GLU A 17 -20.99 30.58 3.81
N THR A 18 -20.94 29.26 3.66
CA THR A 18 -19.71 28.57 3.28
C THR A 18 -19.39 28.79 1.81
N CYS A 19 -18.74 29.92 1.49
CA CYS A 19 -18.12 30.11 0.17
C CYS A 19 -17.09 28.99 -0.08
N VAL A 20 -17.13 28.38 -1.27
CA VAL A 20 -16.23 27.29 -1.71
C VAL A 20 -14.75 27.64 -1.46
N ALA A 21 -14.36 28.90 -1.69
CA ALA A 21 -13.01 29.40 -1.42
C ALA A 21 -12.61 29.33 0.07
N MET A 22 -13.56 29.59 0.97
CA MET A 22 -13.35 29.52 2.42
C MET A 22 -13.13 28.07 2.87
N MET A 23 -13.94 27.16 2.34
CA MET A 23 -13.79 25.72 2.58
C MET A 23 -12.44 25.19 2.09
N LEU A 24 -12.05 25.51 0.85
CA LEU A 24 -10.75 25.10 0.31
C LEU A 24 -9.59 25.68 1.11
N SER A 25 -9.67 26.95 1.51
CA SER A 25 -8.64 27.58 2.34
C SER A 25 -8.47 26.87 3.68
N ILE A 26 -9.57 26.41 4.27
CA ILE A 26 -9.54 25.62 5.50
C ILE A 26 -8.85 24.26 5.24
N CYS A 27 -9.28 23.53 4.21
CA CYS A 27 -8.71 22.21 3.88
C CYS A 27 -7.23 22.29 3.50
N VAL A 28 -6.80 23.29 2.72
CA VAL A 28 -5.39 23.50 2.37
C VAL A 28 -4.54 23.73 3.63
N ASN A 29 -5.00 24.57 4.56
CA ASN A 29 -4.25 24.84 5.78
C ASN A 29 -4.09 23.58 6.65
N ASP A 30 -5.14 22.78 6.77
CA ASP A 30 -5.05 21.49 7.48
C ASP A 30 -4.07 20.54 6.79
N ASN A 31 -4.18 20.40 5.46
CA ASN A 31 -3.32 19.52 4.68
C ASN A 31 -1.84 19.89 4.77
N VAL A 32 -1.51 21.19 4.80
CA VAL A 32 -0.12 21.68 4.92
C VAL A 32 0.44 21.47 6.32
N THR A 33 -0.39 21.59 7.36
CA THR A 33 0.09 21.42 8.73
C THR A 33 0.19 19.97 9.16
N PHE A 34 -0.53 19.03 8.54
CA PHE A 34 -0.61 17.61 8.96
C PHE A 34 -1.01 17.42 10.44
N TYR A 35 -1.46 18.49 11.11
CA TYR A 35 -1.84 18.51 12.51
C TYR A 35 -3.32 18.80 12.63
N ILE A 36 -4.14 17.80 12.32
CA ILE A 36 -5.59 17.87 12.53
C ILE A 36 -5.92 18.27 13.99
N LEU A 37 -5.04 17.94 14.95
CA LEU A 37 -5.17 18.32 16.35
C LEU A 37 -5.23 19.84 16.55
N VAL A 38 -4.43 20.55 15.77
CA VAL A 38 -4.32 22.00 15.81
C VAL A 38 -5.51 22.62 15.08
N PHE A 39 -5.93 22.02 13.96
CA PHE A 39 -7.15 22.42 13.26
C PHE A 39 -8.43 22.20 14.10
N ALA A 40 -8.61 21.03 14.68
CA ALA A 40 -9.77 20.71 15.50
C ALA A 40 -9.85 21.56 16.77
N SER A 41 -8.71 22.04 17.28
CA SER A 41 -8.69 22.99 18.39
C SER A 41 -9.45 24.29 18.07
N VAL A 42 -9.52 24.69 16.80
CA VAL A 42 -10.29 25.85 16.34
C VAL A 42 -11.79 25.62 16.50
N PHE A 43 -12.27 24.42 16.18
CA PHE A 43 -13.69 24.05 16.34
C PHE A 43 -14.09 23.72 17.77
N LYS A 44 -13.14 23.53 18.71
CA LYS A 44 -13.48 23.38 20.14
C LYS A 44 -14.21 24.60 20.71
N HIS A 45 -13.94 25.79 20.17
CA HIS A 45 -14.59 27.02 20.59
C HIS A 45 -15.99 27.22 19.97
N ALA A 46 -16.31 26.53 18.87
CA ALA A 46 -17.61 26.59 18.20
C ALA A 46 -17.96 25.25 17.52
N PRO A 47 -18.28 24.19 18.29
CA PRO A 47 -18.40 22.83 17.78
C PRO A 47 -19.61 22.63 16.85
N THR A 48 -20.62 23.49 16.95
CA THR A 48 -21.86 23.41 16.15
C THR A 48 -21.65 23.65 14.65
N HIS A 49 -20.56 24.31 14.26
CA HIS A 49 -20.28 24.61 12.85
C HIS A 49 -19.62 23.45 12.09
N PHE A 50 -18.92 22.55 12.79
CA PHE A 50 -18.17 21.47 12.14
C PHE A 50 -19.07 20.44 11.42
N PRO A 51 -20.21 19.98 11.97
CA PRO A 51 -21.09 19.06 11.25
C PRO A 51 -21.59 19.65 9.92
N HIS A 52 -21.92 20.95 9.91
CA HIS A 52 -22.32 21.65 8.70
C HIS A 52 -21.15 21.76 7.71
N PHE A 53 -19.96 22.15 8.19
CA PHE A 53 -18.73 22.17 7.38
C PHE A 53 -18.45 20.83 6.71
N PHE A 54 -18.45 19.76 7.49
CA PHE A 54 -18.14 18.42 7.04
C PHE A 54 -19.15 17.94 5.98
N LYS A 55 -20.44 18.27 6.16
CA LYS A 55 -21.47 18.03 5.15
C LYS A 55 -21.17 18.78 3.84
N CYS A 56 -20.83 20.06 3.89
CA CYS A 56 -20.48 20.83 2.70
C CYS A 56 -19.24 20.26 1.99
N VAL A 57 -18.24 19.78 2.73
CA VAL A 57 -17.06 19.10 2.18
C VAL A 57 -17.46 17.81 1.46
N MET A 58 -18.31 16.97 2.07
CA MET A 58 -18.80 15.73 1.45
C MET A 58 -19.57 16.02 0.15
N GLU A 59 -20.48 16.99 0.19
CA GLU A 59 -21.26 17.40 -0.99
C GLU A 59 -20.33 17.95 -2.08
N SER A 60 -19.32 18.74 -1.73
CA SER A 60 -18.32 19.26 -2.68
C SER A 60 -17.44 18.16 -3.28
N CYS A 61 -17.12 17.12 -2.51
CA CYS A 61 -16.39 15.95 -3.01
C CYS A 61 -17.19 15.19 -4.07
N LEU A 62 -18.52 15.16 -3.98
CA LEU A 62 -19.39 14.53 -4.97
C LEU A 62 -19.68 15.48 -6.15
N SER A 63 -20.11 16.71 -5.88
CA SER A 63 -20.59 17.68 -6.86
C SER A 63 -19.51 18.60 -7.44
N GLY A 64 -18.22 18.29 -7.24
CA GLY A 64 -17.12 19.17 -7.67
C GLY A 64 -17.17 19.67 -9.12
N GLU A 65 -17.64 18.85 -10.08
CA GLU A 65 -17.81 19.30 -11.48
C GLU A 65 -18.91 20.36 -11.63
N GLN A 66 -20.01 20.22 -10.89
CA GLN A 66 -21.13 21.17 -10.87
C GLN A 66 -20.73 22.48 -10.18
N LEU A 67 -19.76 22.42 -9.26
CA LEU A 67 -19.20 23.56 -8.54
C LEU A 67 -17.99 24.17 -9.25
N CYS A 68 -17.68 23.76 -10.49
CA CYS A 68 -16.52 24.20 -11.27
C CYS A 68 -15.16 24.00 -10.54
N LEU A 69 -15.08 23.02 -9.64
CA LEU A 69 -13.84 22.70 -8.93
C LEU A 69 -12.88 21.94 -9.83
N SER A 70 -11.64 22.42 -9.90
CA SER A 70 -10.53 21.72 -10.54
C SER A 70 -10.23 20.38 -9.84
N LEU A 71 -9.59 19.45 -10.55
CA LEU A 71 -9.18 18.17 -9.97
C LEU A 71 -8.19 18.36 -8.80
N LYS A 72 -7.37 19.42 -8.84
CA LYS A 72 -6.48 19.78 -7.73
C LYS A 72 -7.27 20.14 -6.47
N GLU A 73 -8.29 20.97 -6.59
CA GLU A 73 -9.15 21.35 -5.46
C GLU A 73 -9.92 20.14 -4.91
N GLN A 74 -10.43 19.27 -5.78
CA GLN A 74 -11.06 18.02 -5.37
C GLN A 74 -10.07 17.08 -4.64
N THR A 75 -8.81 17.07 -5.05
CA THR A 75 -7.74 16.30 -4.39
C THR A 75 -7.41 16.86 -3.01
N VAL A 76 -7.47 18.18 -2.82
CA VAL A 76 -7.32 18.82 -1.50
C VAL A 76 -8.45 18.41 -0.56
N LEU A 77 -9.70 18.38 -1.04
CA LEU A 77 -10.84 17.93 -0.24
C LEU A 77 -10.72 16.44 0.13
N LEU A 78 -10.26 15.61 -0.80
CA LEU A 78 -9.98 14.19 -0.57
C LEU A 78 -8.91 13.99 0.52
N LEU A 79 -7.80 14.72 0.46
CA LEU A 79 -6.76 14.68 1.50
C LEU A 79 -7.29 15.08 2.88
N PHE A 80 -8.12 16.12 2.93
CA PHE A 80 -8.75 16.53 4.18
C PHE A 80 -9.68 15.44 4.74
N LEU A 81 -10.45 14.77 3.87
CA LEU A 81 -11.25 13.61 4.27
C LEU A 81 -10.35 12.48 4.78
N ASP A 82 -9.28 12.14 4.07
CA ASP A 82 -8.32 11.13 4.51
C ASP A 82 -7.79 11.42 5.92
N HIS A 83 -7.40 12.66 6.19
CA HIS A 83 -6.99 13.10 7.52
C HIS A 83 -8.11 12.89 8.55
N CYS A 84 -9.36 13.24 8.23
CA CYS A 84 -10.51 13.02 9.13
C CYS A 84 -10.71 11.54 9.48
N PHE A 85 -10.62 10.65 8.50
CA PHE A 85 -10.76 9.20 8.70
C PHE A 85 -9.60 8.61 9.50
N ASN A 86 -8.36 9.05 9.23
CA ASN A 86 -7.18 8.65 9.99
C ASN A 86 -7.20 9.13 11.46
N SER A 87 -8.02 10.13 11.76
CA SER A 87 -8.11 10.77 13.07
C SER A 87 -9.18 10.19 13.99
N LEU A 88 -9.94 9.20 13.53
CA LEU A 88 -11.01 8.51 14.26
C LEU A 88 -10.60 7.95 15.63
N VAL A 89 -9.32 7.65 15.81
CA VAL A 89 -8.75 7.02 17.02
C VAL A 89 -8.41 8.05 18.09
N ASN A 90 -8.27 9.32 17.72
CA ASN A 90 -7.82 10.34 18.64
C ASN A 90 -9.00 10.82 19.50
N ILE A 91 -8.99 10.43 20.78
CA ILE A 91 -9.99 10.81 21.80
C ILE A 91 -10.18 12.33 21.91
N VAL A 92 -9.18 13.12 21.49
CA VAL A 92 -9.25 14.60 21.52
C VAL A 92 -10.20 15.17 20.45
N LEU A 93 -10.71 14.33 19.54
CA LEU A 93 -11.45 14.70 18.32
C LEU A 93 -12.85 14.07 18.23
N ASP A 94 -13.58 13.96 19.35
CA ASP A 94 -14.95 13.42 19.37
C ASP A 94 -15.85 14.06 18.30
N LEU A 95 -15.67 15.36 18.04
CA LEU A 95 -16.38 16.11 17.01
C LEU A 95 -16.22 15.52 15.58
N ILE A 96 -15.00 15.11 15.21
CA ILE A 96 -14.72 14.49 13.91
C ILE A 96 -15.24 13.06 13.91
N ARG A 97 -14.99 12.34 15.01
CA ARG A 97 -15.39 10.94 15.19
C ARG A 97 -16.89 10.74 15.01
N GLU A 98 -17.72 11.61 15.57
CA GLU A 98 -19.18 11.56 15.44
C GLU A 98 -19.66 11.70 13.99
N GLN A 99 -19.03 12.55 13.19
CA GLN A 99 -19.42 12.73 11.79
C GLN A 99 -18.96 11.56 10.93
N VAL A 100 -17.70 11.14 11.09
CA VAL A 100 -17.13 10.04 10.29
C VAL A 100 -17.78 8.71 10.63
N GLN A 101 -18.13 8.44 11.91
CA GLN A 101 -18.81 7.20 12.30
C GLN A 101 -20.12 6.98 11.55
N LYS A 102 -20.88 8.04 11.22
CA LYS A 102 -22.12 7.92 10.43
C LYS A 102 -21.87 7.33 9.04
N LEU A 103 -20.69 7.56 8.46
CA LEU A 103 -20.32 7.12 7.12
C LEU A 103 -19.85 5.65 7.07
N VAL A 104 -19.36 5.11 8.19
CA VAL A 104 -18.76 3.76 8.27
C VAL A 104 -19.50 2.79 9.20
N SER A 105 -20.64 3.22 9.74
CA SER A 105 -21.47 2.39 10.62
C SER A 105 -22.31 1.39 9.83
N LEU A 106 -22.90 0.42 10.54
CA LEU A 106 -23.77 -0.62 9.98
C LEU A 106 -24.85 -0.10 8.98
N PRO A 107 -25.49 1.09 9.16
CA PRO A 107 -26.43 1.63 8.17
C PRO A 107 -25.88 1.77 6.74
N MET A 108 -24.56 1.91 6.55
CA MET A 108 -23.95 1.92 5.21
C MET A 108 -24.27 0.67 4.39
N TRP A 109 -24.63 -0.45 5.04
CA TRP A 109 -24.99 -1.71 4.39
C TRP A 109 -26.29 -1.59 3.57
N MET A 110 -27.05 -0.51 3.71
CA MET A 110 -28.24 -0.23 2.88
C MET A 110 -27.88 -0.16 1.39
N TYR A 111 -26.63 0.12 1.07
CA TYR A 111 -26.13 0.15 -0.30
C TYR A 111 -25.67 -1.21 -0.84
N LEU A 112 -25.51 -2.23 0.02
CA LEU A 112 -25.10 -3.56 -0.43
C LEU A 112 -26.17 -4.20 -1.30
N LEU A 113 -25.72 -5.03 -2.25
CA LEU A 113 -26.59 -5.97 -2.94
C LEU A 113 -27.42 -6.75 -1.92
N GLN A 114 -28.74 -6.81 -2.12
CA GLN A 114 -29.65 -7.40 -1.13
C GLN A 114 -29.28 -8.85 -0.78
N MET A 115 -28.81 -9.63 -1.76
CA MET A 115 -28.34 -11.01 -1.50
C MET A 115 -27.06 -11.03 -0.66
N ARG A 116 -26.12 -10.10 -0.90
CA ARG A 116 -24.89 -9.96 -0.13
C ARG A 116 -25.19 -9.57 1.32
N LEU A 117 -26.07 -8.60 1.52
CA LEU A 117 -26.55 -8.19 2.84
C LEU A 117 -27.10 -9.39 3.60
N GLN A 118 -27.99 -10.17 2.99
CA GLN A 118 -28.56 -11.36 3.62
C GLN A 118 -27.51 -12.43 3.95
N GLN A 119 -26.52 -12.64 3.09
CA GLN A 119 -25.42 -13.57 3.37
C GLN A 119 -24.61 -13.15 4.61
N GLU A 120 -24.27 -11.87 4.73
CA GLU A 120 -23.51 -11.37 5.90
C GLU A 120 -24.34 -11.39 7.18
N LEU A 121 -25.64 -11.06 7.11
CA LEU A 121 -26.54 -11.16 8.25
C LEU A 121 -26.77 -12.61 8.71
N LYS A 122 -26.84 -13.58 7.78
CA LYS A 122 -26.97 -15.01 8.12
C LYS A 122 -25.74 -15.56 8.84
N LYS A 123 -24.53 -15.07 8.50
CA LYS A 123 -23.31 -15.45 9.22
C LYS A 123 -23.32 -15.00 10.68
N VAL A 124 -24.02 -13.91 11.00
CA VAL A 124 -24.04 -13.32 12.34
C VAL A 124 -25.46 -12.97 12.78
N PRO A 125 -26.16 -13.89 13.45
CA PRO A 125 -27.53 -13.66 13.91
C PRO A 125 -27.70 -12.43 14.82
N LYS A 126 -26.65 -12.04 15.56
CA LYS A 126 -26.64 -10.81 16.37
C LYS A 126 -26.75 -9.55 15.50
N LEU A 127 -26.01 -9.47 14.39
CA LEU A 127 -26.08 -8.33 13.46
C LEU A 127 -27.46 -8.20 12.82
N GLN A 128 -28.13 -9.31 12.57
CA GLN A 128 -29.51 -9.30 12.05
C GLN A 128 -30.50 -8.60 12.99
N LYS A 129 -30.35 -8.77 14.32
CA LYS A 129 -31.17 -8.05 15.30
C LYS A 129 -30.92 -6.55 15.26
N PHE A 130 -29.66 -6.12 15.22
CA PHE A 130 -29.29 -4.71 15.11
C PHE A 130 -29.77 -4.09 13.80
N TRP A 131 -29.62 -4.82 12.69
CA TRP A 131 -30.11 -4.39 11.38
C TRP A 131 -31.62 -4.15 11.37
N ASN A 132 -32.40 -5.08 11.94
CA ASN A 132 -33.85 -4.92 12.05
C ASN A 132 -34.24 -3.72 12.90
N LEU A 133 -33.48 -3.41 13.96
CA LEU A 133 -33.69 -2.22 14.78
C LEU A 133 -33.39 -0.93 14.01
N ILE A 134 -32.27 -0.89 13.29
CA ILE A 134 -31.89 0.24 12.43
C ILE A 134 -32.98 0.50 11.39
N LYS A 135 -33.46 -0.55 10.72
CA LYS A 135 -34.53 -0.44 9.72
C LYS A 135 -35.83 0.11 10.32
N LYS A 136 -36.25 -0.41 11.49
CA LYS A 136 -37.43 0.10 12.22
C LYS A 136 -37.29 1.56 12.65
N ASN A 137 -36.09 1.98 13.03
CA ASN A 137 -35.83 3.37 13.41
C ASN A 137 -35.84 4.28 12.19
N TYR A 138 -35.26 3.82 11.08
CA TYR A 138 -35.24 4.54 9.79
C TYR A 138 -36.67 4.79 9.27
N GLU A 139 -37.56 3.80 9.36
CA GLU A 139 -38.97 3.91 8.94
C GLU A 139 -39.78 4.91 9.78
N LYS A 140 -39.30 5.29 10.98
CA LYS A 140 -39.96 6.24 11.89
C LYS A 140 -39.41 7.66 11.79
N MET A 141 -38.34 7.88 11.03
CA MET A 141 -37.71 9.19 10.89
C MET A 141 -38.53 10.11 9.98
N GLU A 142 -38.39 11.42 10.17
CA GLU A 142 -38.96 12.40 9.27
C GLU A 142 -38.30 12.31 7.88
N PRO A 143 -39.01 12.69 6.79
CA PRO A 143 -38.49 12.57 5.43
C PRO A 143 -37.19 13.32 5.18
N GLN A 144 -36.97 14.47 5.84
CA GLN A 144 -35.72 15.23 5.73
C GLN A 144 -34.54 14.48 6.35
N ASP A 145 -34.73 13.89 7.53
CA ASP A 145 -33.72 13.10 8.22
C ASP A 145 -33.42 11.78 7.48
N MET A 146 -34.46 11.14 6.91
CA MET A 146 -34.29 9.94 6.08
C MET A 146 -33.40 10.19 4.87
N GLU A 147 -33.57 11.35 4.21
CA GLU A 147 -32.76 11.73 3.06
C GLU A 147 -31.32 12.03 3.49
N GLN A 148 -31.12 12.70 4.62
CA GLN A 148 -29.79 12.97 5.17
C GLN A 148 -29.04 11.68 5.50
N VAL A 149 -29.67 10.76 6.23
CA VAL A 149 -29.09 9.46 6.56
C VAL A 149 -28.78 8.67 5.28
N LYS A 150 -29.65 8.73 4.27
CA LYS A 150 -29.41 8.07 2.98
C LYS A 150 -28.18 8.64 2.28
N LYS A 151 -28.00 9.97 2.28
CA LYS A 151 -26.81 10.63 1.71
C LYS A 151 -25.53 10.18 2.43
N GLU A 152 -25.55 10.15 3.76
CA GLU A 152 -24.42 9.69 4.57
C GLU A 152 -24.08 8.22 4.31
N CYS A 153 -25.08 7.33 4.29
CA CYS A 153 -24.90 5.89 4.05
C CYS A 153 -24.40 5.56 2.64
N THR A 154 -24.68 6.42 1.66
CA THR A 154 -24.30 6.21 0.24
C THR A 154 -23.12 7.06 -0.20
N PHE A 155 -22.56 7.90 0.68
CA PHE A 155 -21.47 8.81 0.37
C PHE A 155 -20.25 8.07 -0.17
N LEU A 156 -19.70 7.11 0.59
CA LEU A 156 -18.49 6.38 0.20
C LEU A 156 -18.68 5.65 -1.14
N ALA A 157 -19.82 4.99 -1.33
CA ALA A 157 -20.12 4.30 -2.58
C ALA A 157 -20.23 5.26 -3.77
N SER A 158 -20.85 6.41 -3.58
CA SER A 158 -20.98 7.45 -4.62
C SER A 158 -19.63 8.10 -4.92
N PHE A 159 -18.80 8.30 -3.91
CA PHE A 159 -17.46 8.86 -4.05
C PHE A 159 -16.53 7.90 -4.83
N ILE A 160 -16.61 6.61 -4.53
CA ILE A 160 -15.93 5.54 -5.25
C ILE A 160 -16.39 5.43 -6.72
N LYS A 161 -17.70 5.60 -6.98
CA LYS A 161 -18.25 5.66 -8.34
C LYS A 161 -17.74 6.87 -9.11
N LYS A 162 -17.71 8.05 -8.51
CA LYS A 162 -17.14 9.25 -9.12
C LYS A 162 -15.66 9.02 -9.48
N PHE A 163 -14.91 8.43 -8.56
CA PHE A 163 -13.53 8.09 -8.80
C PHE A 163 -13.32 7.13 -9.99
N LEU A 164 -14.19 6.12 -10.15
CA LEU A 164 -14.19 5.25 -11.34
C LEU A 164 -14.29 6.03 -12.62
N VAL A 165 -15.17 7.03 -12.69
CA VAL A 165 -15.36 7.84 -13.88
C VAL A 165 -14.07 8.59 -14.22
N VAL A 166 -13.42 9.20 -13.23
CA VAL A 166 -12.12 9.89 -13.41
C VAL A 166 -11.06 8.93 -13.93
N LEU A 167 -10.94 7.75 -13.33
CA LEU A 167 -9.98 6.73 -13.73
C LEU A 167 -10.23 6.22 -15.17
N MET A 168 -11.50 5.94 -15.51
CA MET A 168 -11.87 5.47 -16.84
C MET A 168 -11.60 6.52 -17.93
N SER A 169 -11.58 7.80 -17.55
CA SER A 169 -11.24 8.90 -18.46
C SER A 169 -9.74 9.02 -18.79
N ILE A 170 -8.87 8.23 -18.14
CA ILE A 170 -7.43 8.19 -18.45
C ILE A 170 -7.23 7.27 -19.67
N PRO A 171 -6.58 7.73 -20.75
CA PRO A 171 -6.34 6.90 -21.93
C PRO A 171 -5.34 5.77 -21.63
N ALA A 172 -5.45 4.64 -22.32
CA ALA A 172 -4.53 3.51 -22.16
C ALA A 172 -3.14 3.76 -22.79
N ALA A 173 -3.07 4.64 -23.79
CA ALA A 173 -1.83 5.04 -24.45
C ALA A 173 -1.89 6.53 -24.81
N GLY A 174 -0.75 7.22 -24.76
CA GLY A 174 -0.62 8.64 -25.09
C GLY A 174 -0.30 9.53 -23.88
N SER A 175 -0.48 10.84 -24.06
CA SER A 175 -0.23 11.81 -22.98
C SER A 175 -1.27 11.69 -21.88
N VAL A 176 -0.82 11.45 -20.65
CA VAL A 176 -1.67 11.36 -19.46
C VAL A 176 -1.63 12.68 -18.70
N SER A 177 -2.80 13.18 -18.27
CA SER A 177 -2.86 14.33 -17.37
C SER A 177 -2.39 13.93 -15.97
N MET A 178 -1.31 14.56 -15.50
CA MET A 178 -0.76 14.32 -14.15
C MET A 178 -1.77 14.65 -13.04
N GLU A 179 -2.68 15.59 -13.26
CA GLU A 179 -3.72 15.93 -12.26
C GLU A 179 -4.69 14.77 -12.01
N LYS A 180 -5.05 14.03 -13.07
CA LYS A 180 -5.88 12.84 -12.95
C LYS A 180 -5.12 11.73 -12.22
N VAL A 181 -3.83 11.58 -12.51
CA VAL A 181 -2.95 10.57 -11.89
C VAL A 181 -2.81 10.84 -10.40
N HIS A 182 -2.48 12.06 -9.99
CA HIS A 182 -2.35 12.43 -8.58
C HIS A 182 -3.67 12.29 -7.81
N CYS A 183 -4.79 12.64 -8.43
CA CYS A 183 -6.11 12.39 -7.85
C CYS A 183 -6.33 10.88 -7.60
N CYS A 184 -5.91 10.02 -8.54
CA CYS A 184 -5.97 8.57 -8.39
C CYS A 184 -5.04 8.01 -7.31
N GLU A 185 -3.81 8.50 -7.23
CA GLU A 185 -2.86 8.11 -6.20
C GLU A 185 -3.41 8.42 -4.81
N ARG A 186 -3.91 9.65 -4.61
CA ARG A 186 -4.50 10.11 -3.35
C ARG A 186 -5.77 9.35 -3.00
N PHE A 187 -6.57 8.95 -4.00
CA PHE A 187 -7.78 8.18 -3.74
C PHE A 187 -7.45 6.75 -3.29
N ILE A 188 -6.42 6.15 -3.88
CA ILE A 188 -5.96 4.82 -3.49
C ILE A 188 -5.33 4.87 -2.09
N GLU A 189 -4.56 5.92 -1.77
CA GLU A 189 -4.09 6.19 -0.41
C GLU A 189 -5.26 6.24 0.59
N PHE A 190 -6.31 7.01 0.27
CA PHE A 190 -7.52 7.07 1.09
C PHE A 190 -8.19 5.70 1.27
N MET A 191 -8.26 4.87 0.22
CA MET A 191 -8.79 3.50 0.32
C MET A 191 -7.91 2.59 1.20
N ILE A 192 -6.59 2.72 1.12
CA ILE A 192 -5.65 1.96 1.97
C ILE A 192 -5.90 2.32 3.42
N ASP A 193 -5.94 3.61 3.74
CA ASP A 193 -6.11 4.10 5.11
C ASP A 193 -7.48 3.75 5.68
N LEU A 194 -8.51 3.72 4.83
CA LEU A 194 -9.84 3.27 5.22
C LEU A 194 -9.86 1.77 5.56
N GLU A 195 -9.21 0.90 4.79
CA GLU A 195 -9.09 -0.54 5.10
C GLU A 195 -8.21 -0.82 6.34
N VAL A 196 -7.27 0.08 6.62
CA VAL A 196 -6.37 0.00 7.79
C VAL A 196 -7.05 0.44 9.08
N SER A 197 -7.85 1.50 9.02
CA SER A 197 -8.48 2.14 10.18
C SER A 197 -9.88 1.62 10.48
N CYS A 198 -10.58 1.15 9.45
CA CYS A 198 -11.99 0.82 9.54
C CYS A 198 -12.23 -0.69 9.55
N HIS A 199 -13.13 -1.12 10.44
CA HIS A 199 -13.65 -2.50 10.46
C HIS A 199 -14.63 -2.76 9.29
N SER A 200 -14.87 -1.75 8.43
CA SER A 200 -15.87 -1.79 7.36
C SER A 200 -15.26 -2.32 6.05
N ARG A 201 -14.89 -3.60 6.01
CA ARG A 201 -14.32 -4.28 4.82
C ARG A 201 -15.31 -4.49 3.67
N PHE A 202 -16.36 -3.68 3.62
CA PHE A 202 -17.41 -3.65 2.60
C PHE A 202 -16.90 -3.12 1.26
N LEU A 203 -15.76 -2.43 1.24
CA LEU A 203 -15.15 -1.86 0.05
C LEU A 203 -14.31 -2.86 -0.77
N ARG A 204 -14.02 -4.05 -0.22
CA ARG A 204 -13.28 -5.12 -0.90
C ARG A 204 -13.81 -5.39 -2.32
N PHE A 205 -15.12 -5.35 -2.57
CA PHE A 205 -15.68 -5.66 -3.90
C PHE A 205 -15.48 -4.55 -4.93
N LEU A 206 -15.46 -3.30 -4.48
CA LEU A 206 -15.28 -2.18 -5.38
C LEU A 206 -13.82 -2.21 -5.84
N ILE A 207 -12.85 -2.20 -4.92
CA ILE A 207 -11.41 -2.06 -5.16
C ILE A 207 -10.80 -2.97 -6.26
N PHE A 208 -11.34 -4.16 -6.51
CA PHE A 208 -10.80 -5.05 -7.55
C PHE A 208 -11.27 -4.74 -8.96
N SER A 209 -12.38 -4.03 -9.12
CA SER A 209 -12.80 -3.52 -10.43
C SER A 209 -11.78 -2.58 -11.11
N TYR A 210 -10.77 -2.18 -10.35
CA TYR A 210 -9.79 -1.17 -10.68
C TYR A 210 -8.40 -1.75 -11.01
N TYR A 211 -8.03 -2.92 -10.48
CA TYR A 211 -6.61 -3.36 -10.46
C TYR A 211 -6.01 -3.45 -11.87
N ASP A 212 -6.68 -4.10 -12.82
CA ASP A 212 -6.21 -4.26 -14.20
C ASP A 212 -6.30 -2.99 -15.06
N LYS A 213 -7.34 -2.20 -14.83
CA LYS A 213 -7.55 -0.92 -15.54
C LYS A 213 -6.56 0.16 -15.12
N VAL A 214 -6.02 0.08 -13.91
CA VAL A 214 -5.02 1.01 -13.39
C VAL A 214 -3.61 0.46 -13.66
N SER A 215 -3.38 -0.85 -13.51
CA SER A 215 -2.07 -1.48 -13.71
C SER A 215 -1.52 -1.28 -15.12
N THR A 216 -2.42 -1.27 -16.11
CA THR A 216 -2.11 -1.01 -17.52
C THR A 216 -1.77 0.45 -17.81
N LYS A 217 -2.25 1.40 -16.99
CA LYS A 217 -2.20 2.84 -17.28
C LYS A 217 -1.18 3.61 -16.45
N CYS A 218 -0.93 3.19 -15.22
CA CYS A 218 -0.10 3.95 -14.28
C CYS A 218 0.87 3.04 -13.53
N LYS A 219 2.13 2.96 -14.00
CA LYS A 219 3.20 2.23 -13.31
C LYS A 219 3.40 2.71 -11.86
N PHE A 220 3.24 4.01 -11.61
CA PHE A 220 3.36 4.62 -10.27
C PHE A 220 2.32 4.06 -9.28
N THR A 221 1.12 3.78 -9.77
CA THR A 221 -0.01 3.36 -8.94
C THR A 221 0.08 1.88 -8.53
N LEU A 222 0.95 1.10 -9.16
CA LEU A 222 1.10 -0.34 -8.88
C LEU A 222 1.48 -0.61 -7.43
N SER A 223 2.44 0.13 -6.86
CA SER A 223 2.87 -0.08 -5.47
C SER A 223 1.77 0.24 -4.46
N LEU A 224 1.01 1.30 -4.68
CA LEU A 224 -0.16 1.64 -3.86
C LEU A 224 -1.28 0.60 -4.03
N LEU A 225 -1.52 0.11 -5.25
CA LEU A 225 -2.49 -0.95 -5.51
C LEU A 225 -2.09 -2.27 -4.85
N ASP A 226 -0.81 -2.62 -4.84
CA ASP A 226 -0.32 -3.82 -4.17
C ASP A 226 -0.50 -3.71 -2.65
N MET A 227 -0.28 -2.52 -2.07
CA MET A 227 -0.58 -2.25 -0.67
C MET A 227 -2.09 -2.36 -0.38
N LEU A 228 -2.92 -1.81 -1.26
CA LEU A 228 -4.37 -1.92 -1.12
C LEU A 228 -4.85 -3.38 -1.26
N LYS A 229 -4.29 -4.14 -2.20
CA LYS A 229 -4.52 -5.58 -2.41
C LYS A 229 -4.11 -6.40 -1.18
N PHE A 230 -3.02 -6.00 -0.52
CA PHE A 230 -2.57 -6.60 0.72
C PHE A 230 -3.59 -6.39 1.86
N TYR A 231 -4.05 -5.15 2.08
CA TYR A 231 -5.00 -4.86 3.18
C TYR A 231 -6.42 -5.40 2.94
N THR A 232 -6.90 -5.33 1.71
CA THR A 232 -8.15 -6.01 1.31
C THR A 232 -8.05 -7.54 1.39
N GLY A 233 -6.84 -8.11 1.41
CA GLY A 233 -6.61 -9.54 1.61
C GLY A 233 -6.22 -9.93 3.03
N PHE A 234 -6.16 -8.97 3.96
CA PHE A 234 -5.53 -9.17 5.27
C PHE A 234 -6.19 -10.29 6.09
N GLU A 235 -5.35 -11.08 6.77
CA GLU A 235 -5.71 -12.29 7.53
C GLU A 235 -6.28 -11.95 8.91
N ILE A 236 -7.47 -11.36 8.93
CA ILE A 236 -8.11 -10.88 10.16
C ILE A 236 -9.62 -11.13 10.10
N SER A 237 -10.23 -11.48 11.22
CA SER A 237 -11.67 -11.64 11.35
C SER A 237 -12.37 -10.27 11.36
N ASP A 238 -13.41 -10.12 10.54
CA ASP A 238 -14.21 -8.87 10.47
C ASP A 238 -14.97 -8.59 11.76
N GLN A 239 -15.32 -9.63 12.53
CA GLN A 239 -16.19 -9.51 13.71
C GLN A 239 -15.43 -9.36 15.00
N THR A 240 -14.37 -10.15 15.16
CA THR A 240 -13.58 -10.22 16.39
C THR A 240 -12.36 -9.30 16.34
N GLY A 241 -11.95 -8.84 15.14
CA GLY A 241 -10.70 -8.11 14.95
C GLY A 241 -9.46 -8.97 15.23
N SER A 242 -9.61 -10.28 15.45
CA SER A 242 -8.49 -11.17 15.73
C SER A 242 -7.85 -11.66 14.43
N ALA A 243 -6.53 -11.88 14.46
CA ALA A 243 -5.82 -12.51 13.35
C ALA A 243 -6.43 -13.89 13.04
N LEU A 244 -6.57 -14.21 11.76
CA LEU A 244 -7.03 -15.52 11.31
C LEU A 244 -5.88 -16.52 11.38
N THR A 245 -6.18 -17.74 11.82
CA THR A 245 -5.21 -18.83 11.77
C THR A 245 -5.14 -19.43 10.37
N GLN A 246 -4.03 -20.12 10.07
CA GLN A 246 -3.88 -20.85 8.80
C GLN A 246 -5.03 -21.85 8.55
N LYS A 247 -5.53 -22.50 9.61
CA LYS A 247 -6.67 -23.44 9.52
C LYS A 247 -7.95 -22.71 9.13
N GLU A 248 -8.23 -21.56 9.74
CA GLU A 248 -9.40 -20.74 9.41
C GLU A 248 -9.31 -20.19 7.99
N MET A 249 -8.15 -19.69 7.56
CA MET A 249 -7.89 -19.26 6.18
C MET A 249 -8.16 -20.39 5.17
N THR A 250 -7.64 -21.58 5.46
CA THR A 250 -7.85 -22.77 4.63
C THR A 250 -9.33 -23.17 4.57
N THR A 251 -10.01 -23.14 5.72
CA THR A 251 -11.44 -23.47 5.82
C THR A 251 -12.31 -22.45 5.08
N LEU A 252 -12.00 -21.15 5.19
CA LEU A 252 -12.66 -20.08 4.45
C LEU A 252 -12.49 -20.25 2.95
N HIS A 253 -11.29 -20.62 2.49
CA HIS A 253 -11.02 -20.90 1.08
C HIS A 253 -11.85 -22.09 0.59
N TYR A 254 -11.82 -23.23 1.28
CA TYR A 254 -12.59 -24.41 0.91
C TYR A 254 -14.10 -24.15 0.92
N ASN A 255 -14.64 -23.47 1.93
CA ASN A 255 -16.07 -23.16 2.00
C ASN A 255 -16.55 -22.34 0.79
N ARG A 256 -15.72 -21.40 0.30
CA ARG A 256 -16.03 -20.62 -0.91
C ARG A 256 -16.04 -21.49 -2.17
N ILE A 257 -15.08 -22.41 -2.27
CA ILE A 257 -14.99 -23.34 -3.38
C ILE A 257 -16.16 -24.32 -3.39
N THR A 258 -16.46 -24.95 -2.26
CA THR A 258 -17.56 -25.91 -2.16
C THR A 258 -18.92 -25.28 -2.48
N ALA A 259 -19.14 -24.02 -2.06
CA ALA A 259 -20.34 -23.28 -2.41
C ALA A 259 -20.48 -23.07 -3.93
N ALA A 260 -19.37 -22.81 -4.64
CA ALA A 260 -19.39 -22.65 -6.09
C ALA A 260 -19.74 -23.97 -6.81
N PHE A 261 -19.19 -25.11 -6.37
CA PHE A 261 -19.45 -26.42 -6.97
C PHE A 261 -20.89 -26.90 -6.78
N ALA A 262 -21.53 -26.56 -5.65
CA ALA A 262 -22.92 -26.95 -5.39
C ALA A 262 -23.92 -26.40 -6.42
N HIS A 263 -23.61 -25.27 -7.07
CA HIS A 263 -24.52 -24.59 -7.99
C HIS A 263 -24.16 -24.75 -9.46
N PHE A 264 -22.92 -25.17 -9.75
CA PHE A 264 -22.41 -25.38 -11.11
C PHE A 264 -21.74 -26.76 -11.18
N PRO A 265 -22.51 -27.83 -11.39
CA PRO A 265 -21.99 -29.20 -11.49
C PRO A 265 -20.98 -29.35 -12.63
N GLU A 266 -21.09 -28.54 -13.67
CA GLU A 266 -20.13 -28.45 -14.78
C GLU A 266 -18.71 -28.08 -14.33
N LEU A 267 -18.56 -27.49 -13.13
CA LEU A 267 -17.27 -27.20 -12.53
C LEU A 267 -16.78 -28.33 -11.61
N SER A 268 -17.63 -29.30 -11.24
CA SER A 268 -17.34 -30.29 -10.19
C SER A 268 -16.30 -31.36 -10.55
N ASP A 269 -16.06 -31.61 -11.84
CA ASP A 269 -15.06 -32.56 -12.33
C ASP A 269 -13.61 -32.09 -12.15
N PHE A 270 -13.37 -30.86 -11.67
CA PHE A 270 -12.07 -30.21 -11.80
C PHE A 270 -11.39 -29.93 -10.46
N ALA A 271 -10.18 -30.49 -10.32
CA ALA A 271 -9.26 -30.18 -9.23
C ALA A 271 -8.93 -28.67 -9.21
N LEU A 272 -8.75 -28.13 -8.01
CA LEU A 272 -8.56 -26.70 -7.67
C LEU A 272 -7.62 -25.89 -8.59
N TYR A 273 -6.63 -26.55 -9.19
CA TYR A 273 -5.64 -25.92 -10.08
C TYR A 273 -6.16 -25.64 -11.51
N ILE A 274 -7.13 -26.43 -11.99
CA ILE A 274 -7.64 -26.37 -13.38
C ILE A 274 -8.76 -25.31 -13.54
N ILE A 275 -9.37 -24.89 -12.43
CA ILE A 275 -10.49 -23.94 -12.41
C ILE A 275 -10.13 -22.63 -13.15
N LEU A 276 -8.92 -22.08 -12.96
CA LEU A 276 -8.51 -20.83 -13.63
C LEU A 276 -8.41 -20.98 -15.16
N VAL A 277 -7.91 -22.11 -15.64
CA VAL A 277 -7.73 -22.40 -17.07
C VAL A 277 -9.07 -22.71 -17.76
N HIS A 278 -10.02 -23.31 -17.04
CA HIS A 278 -11.35 -23.56 -17.59
C HIS A 278 -12.29 -22.35 -17.50
N LEU A 279 -12.15 -21.53 -16.47
CA LEU A 279 -12.93 -20.29 -16.36
C LEU A 279 -12.62 -19.31 -17.49
N SER A 280 -11.37 -19.24 -17.96
CA SER A 280 -11.04 -18.44 -19.15
C SER A 280 -11.72 -18.94 -20.42
N ALA A 281 -12.10 -20.21 -20.48
CA ALA A 281 -12.87 -20.80 -21.59
C ALA A 281 -14.39 -20.55 -21.49
N CYS A 282 -14.93 -20.24 -20.30
CA CYS A 282 -16.36 -19.95 -20.13
C CYS A 282 -16.80 -18.68 -20.86
N ASP A 283 -18.09 -18.63 -21.21
CA ASP A 283 -18.71 -17.45 -21.79
C ASP A 283 -18.95 -16.35 -20.72
N PRO A 284 -19.02 -15.07 -21.14
CA PRO A 284 -19.22 -13.96 -20.22
C PRO A 284 -20.51 -14.04 -19.38
N ASN A 285 -21.59 -14.60 -19.92
CA ASN A 285 -22.88 -14.68 -19.23
C ASN A 285 -22.83 -15.73 -18.10
N THR A 286 -22.19 -16.88 -18.34
CA THR A 286 -21.91 -17.88 -17.31
C THR A 286 -21.00 -17.31 -16.22
N LEU A 287 -19.96 -16.56 -16.59
CA LEU A 287 -19.09 -15.88 -15.61
C LEU A 287 -19.86 -14.86 -14.76
N HIS A 288 -20.78 -14.10 -15.37
CA HIS A 288 -21.67 -13.19 -14.65
C HIS A 288 -22.58 -13.95 -13.69
N ARG A 289 -23.27 -15.00 -14.15
CA ARG A 289 -24.17 -15.82 -13.33
C ARG A 289 -23.46 -16.43 -12.12
N VAL A 290 -22.23 -16.92 -12.29
CA VAL A 290 -21.43 -17.42 -11.14
C VAL A 290 -21.07 -16.28 -10.18
N SER A 291 -20.65 -15.12 -10.69
CA SER A 291 -20.35 -13.94 -9.85
C SER A 291 -21.58 -13.42 -9.11
N ALA A 292 -22.77 -13.48 -9.73
CA ALA A 292 -24.03 -13.13 -9.10
C ALA A 292 -24.41 -14.11 -7.99
N TYR A 293 -24.18 -15.41 -8.19
CA TYR A 293 -24.39 -16.43 -7.17
C TYR A 293 -23.50 -16.21 -5.93
N LEU A 294 -22.24 -15.86 -6.16
CA LEU A 294 -21.30 -15.48 -5.09
C LEU A 294 -21.63 -14.10 -4.46
N CYS A 295 -22.74 -13.48 -4.86
CA CYS A 295 -23.23 -12.18 -4.40
C CYS A 295 -22.23 -11.05 -4.64
N LEU A 296 -21.49 -11.13 -5.76
CA LEU A 296 -20.51 -10.14 -6.20
C LEU A 296 -21.11 -9.17 -7.21
N LEU A 297 -22.07 -9.64 -8.01
CA LEU A 297 -22.79 -8.88 -9.03
C LEU A 297 -24.31 -9.02 -8.84
N PRO A 298 -25.11 -8.09 -9.41
CA PRO A 298 -26.56 -8.29 -9.53
C PRO A 298 -26.87 -9.54 -10.36
N VAL A 299 -28.09 -10.06 -10.20
CA VAL A 299 -28.55 -11.22 -11.00
C VAL A 299 -28.71 -10.78 -12.45
N LEU A 300 -28.10 -11.54 -13.37
CA LEU A 300 -28.30 -11.35 -14.80
C LEU A 300 -29.65 -11.96 -15.21
N PRO A 301 -30.61 -11.18 -15.75
CA PRO A 301 -31.84 -11.72 -16.30
C PRO A 301 -31.55 -12.66 -17.48
N ASP A 302 -32.34 -13.73 -17.65
CA ASP A 302 -32.09 -14.74 -18.69
C ASP A 302 -32.22 -14.22 -20.13
N ALA A 303 -32.80 -13.03 -20.32
CA ALA A 303 -33.00 -12.40 -21.61
C ALA A 303 -31.93 -11.32 -21.95
N GLU A 304 -30.99 -11.04 -21.04
CA GLU A 304 -30.00 -9.97 -21.21
C GLU A 304 -28.57 -10.49 -21.21
N ASP A 305 -27.74 -9.90 -22.07
CA ASP A 305 -26.30 -10.13 -22.06
C ASP A 305 -25.60 -9.27 -21.00
N THR A 306 -24.48 -9.76 -20.49
CA THR A 306 -23.68 -9.02 -19.52
C THR A 306 -23.13 -7.71 -20.10
N SER A 307 -23.27 -6.62 -19.34
CA SER A 307 -22.63 -5.33 -19.64
C SER A 307 -21.14 -5.29 -19.27
N TYR A 308 -20.64 -6.31 -18.57
CA TYR A 308 -19.26 -6.40 -18.12
C TYR A 308 -18.38 -7.17 -19.10
N HIS A 309 -17.18 -6.65 -19.35
CA HIS A 309 -16.16 -7.32 -20.15
C HIS A 309 -15.72 -8.65 -19.50
N LYS A 310 -15.38 -9.63 -20.35
CA LYS A 310 -14.94 -10.96 -19.91
C LYS A 310 -13.73 -10.93 -18.98
N GLU A 311 -12.73 -10.11 -19.30
CA GLU A 311 -11.50 -9.93 -18.49
C GLU A 311 -11.82 -9.52 -17.06
N PHE A 312 -12.67 -8.50 -16.92
CA PHE A 312 -13.17 -8.04 -15.62
C PHE A 312 -13.84 -9.17 -14.81
N LEU A 313 -14.72 -9.95 -15.44
CA LEU A 313 -15.44 -11.03 -14.79
C LEU A 313 -14.50 -12.17 -14.36
N LEU A 314 -13.47 -12.45 -15.14
CA LEU A 314 -12.42 -13.41 -14.80
C LEU A 314 -11.63 -12.95 -13.59
N GLU A 315 -11.11 -11.74 -13.61
CA GLU A 315 -10.30 -11.20 -12.51
C GLU A 315 -11.08 -11.12 -11.19
N LEU A 316 -12.32 -10.64 -11.26
CA LEU A 316 -13.21 -10.58 -10.12
C LEU A 316 -13.35 -11.96 -9.46
N LYS A 317 -13.34 -13.04 -10.23
CA LYS A 317 -13.48 -14.42 -9.75
C LYS A 317 -12.16 -15.05 -9.28
N VAL A 318 -11.07 -14.89 -10.05
CA VAL A 318 -9.70 -15.29 -9.66
C VAL A 318 -9.36 -14.72 -8.28
N PHE A 319 -9.65 -13.44 -8.11
CA PHE A 319 -9.25 -12.69 -6.93
C PHE A 319 -10.11 -12.99 -5.70
N THR A 320 -11.44 -13.03 -5.83
CA THR A 320 -12.36 -13.16 -4.67
C THR A 320 -12.45 -14.58 -4.12
N THR A 321 -12.21 -15.59 -4.96
CA THR A 321 -12.73 -16.94 -4.67
C THR A 321 -11.69 -18.06 -4.80
N HIS A 322 -10.68 -17.97 -5.69
CA HIS A 322 -9.98 -19.20 -6.12
C HIS A 322 -8.43 -19.17 -6.24
N ALA A 323 -7.76 -18.01 -6.25
CA ALA A 323 -6.29 -18.04 -6.21
C ALA A 323 -5.79 -18.46 -4.82
N GLN A 324 -4.99 -19.53 -4.73
CA GLN A 324 -4.23 -19.83 -3.52
C GLN A 324 -3.37 -18.61 -3.18
N ARG A 325 -3.72 -17.94 -2.08
CA ARG A 325 -2.92 -16.83 -1.57
C ARG A 325 -1.81 -17.42 -0.71
N LEU A 326 -0.59 -16.97 -0.95
CA LEU A 326 0.49 -17.17 0.00
C LEU A 326 0.08 -16.51 1.32
N SER A 327 0.35 -17.17 2.44
CA SER A 327 0.15 -16.55 3.75
C SER A 327 1.07 -15.32 3.87
N GLN A 328 0.69 -14.38 4.73
CA GLN A 328 1.51 -13.19 5.00
C GLN A 328 2.94 -13.57 5.41
N ASP A 329 3.10 -14.62 6.21
CA ASP A 329 4.39 -15.16 6.62
C ASP A 329 5.21 -15.69 5.43
N CYS A 330 4.56 -16.36 4.47
CA CYS A 330 5.25 -16.90 3.30
C CYS A 330 5.73 -15.77 2.37
N GLN A 331 4.92 -14.72 2.21
CA GLN A 331 5.33 -13.53 1.45
C GLN A 331 6.51 -12.81 2.12
N LEU A 332 6.48 -12.68 3.44
CA LEU A 332 7.58 -12.07 4.21
C LEU A 332 8.88 -12.87 4.10
N ASN A 333 8.81 -14.19 4.25
CA ASN A 333 10.00 -15.05 4.18
C ASN A 333 10.64 -15.07 2.79
N GLN A 334 9.89 -14.73 1.74
CA GLN A 334 10.41 -14.57 0.37
C GLN A 334 11.08 -13.21 0.13
N MET A 335 10.90 -12.24 1.03
CA MET A 335 11.44 -10.91 0.84
C MET A 335 12.96 -10.90 1.11
N PRO A 336 13.79 -10.43 0.17
CA PRO A 336 15.21 -10.29 0.42
C PRO A 336 15.45 -9.20 1.47
N LEU A 337 16.39 -9.46 2.39
CA LEU A 337 16.76 -8.52 3.45
C LEU A 337 17.55 -7.31 2.94
N TYR A 338 18.25 -7.47 1.82
CA TYR A 338 19.05 -6.42 1.20
C TYR A 338 18.41 -5.96 -0.10
N PRO A 339 18.42 -4.65 -0.40
CA PRO A 339 17.81 -4.11 -1.58
C PRO A 339 18.65 -4.42 -2.82
N ALA A 340 17.95 -4.60 -3.93
CA ALA A 340 18.53 -4.67 -5.26
C ALA A 340 18.52 -3.29 -5.93
N GLU A 341 19.24 -3.16 -7.04
CA GLU A 341 19.29 -1.95 -7.88
C GLU A 341 17.91 -1.38 -8.24
N LYS A 342 16.92 -2.28 -8.42
CA LYS A 342 15.55 -1.90 -8.76
C LYS A 342 14.83 -1.14 -7.66
N ILE A 343 15.23 -1.34 -6.40
CA ILE A 343 14.62 -0.71 -5.23
C ILE A 343 15.41 0.55 -4.84
N ILE A 344 16.75 0.45 -4.83
CA ILE A 344 17.65 1.53 -4.41
C ILE A 344 17.42 2.79 -5.24
N TRP A 345 17.21 2.65 -6.55
CA TRP A 345 17.07 3.79 -7.46
C TRP A 345 15.63 4.12 -7.83
N ASP A 346 14.66 3.44 -7.23
CA ASP A 346 13.25 3.76 -7.42
C ASP A 346 12.87 4.99 -6.60
N GLN A 347 12.73 6.13 -7.27
CA GLN A 347 12.36 7.41 -6.66
C GLN A 347 10.98 7.38 -5.98
N TYR A 348 10.14 6.41 -6.31
CA TYR A 348 8.78 6.28 -5.80
C TYR A 348 8.73 5.46 -4.51
N ILE A 349 9.70 4.57 -4.32
CA ILE A 349 9.89 3.86 -3.08
C ILE A 349 10.80 4.70 -2.20
N VAL A 350 12.01 5.03 -2.65
CA VAL A 350 13.06 5.77 -1.92
C VAL A 350 12.84 7.28 -2.11
N ALA A 351 12.13 7.89 -1.16
CA ALA A 351 11.94 9.34 -1.15
C ALA A 351 13.30 10.05 -1.01
N THR A 352 13.58 11.00 -1.91
CA THR A 352 14.75 11.87 -1.80
C THR A 352 14.61 12.83 -0.62
N GLU A 353 15.72 13.34 -0.09
CA GLU A 353 15.75 14.37 0.97
C GLU A 353 14.91 15.62 0.64
N TYR A 354 14.60 15.86 -0.64
CA TYR A 354 13.80 16.98 -1.15
C TYR A 354 12.31 16.68 -1.33
N TYR A 355 11.79 15.61 -0.73
CA TYR A 355 10.37 15.28 -0.85
C TYR A 355 9.49 16.39 -0.23
N SER A 356 8.63 17.00 -1.06
CA SER A 356 7.80 18.15 -0.69
C SER A 356 6.53 17.80 0.09
N GLY A 357 6.17 16.51 0.20
CA GLY A 357 4.90 16.07 0.78
C GLY A 357 3.70 16.14 -0.18
N GLU A 358 3.87 16.72 -1.37
CA GLU A 358 2.77 16.94 -2.33
C GLU A 358 2.31 15.65 -3.03
N GLY A 359 3.23 14.72 -3.31
CA GLY A 359 2.93 13.41 -3.91
C GLY A 359 2.51 12.35 -2.88
N CYS A 360 2.01 11.20 -3.34
CA CYS A 360 1.82 10.03 -2.47
C CYS A 360 3.10 9.20 -2.43
N LEU A 361 3.38 8.57 -1.28
CA LEU A 361 4.40 7.52 -1.18
C LEU A 361 3.71 6.20 -0.84
N ALA A 362 4.12 5.13 -1.49
CA ALA A 362 3.65 3.78 -1.18
C ALA A 362 4.34 3.24 0.09
N LEU A 363 4.24 3.98 1.19
CA LEU A 363 4.83 3.66 2.48
C LEU A 363 3.74 3.48 3.54
N PRO A 364 3.89 2.50 4.45
CA PRO A 364 2.93 2.33 5.52
C PRO A 364 2.94 3.50 6.49
N LYS A 365 1.76 3.94 6.95
CA LYS A 365 1.62 4.99 7.97
C LYS A 365 1.67 4.39 9.38
N LEU A 366 2.42 5.04 10.28
CA LEU A 366 2.42 4.72 11.71
C LEU A 366 1.38 5.59 12.41
N ASN A 367 0.27 4.96 12.80
CA ASN A 367 -0.82 5.59 13.53
C ASN A 367 -0.98 4.93 14.91
N LEU A 368 -1.98 5.37 15.66
CA LEU A 368 -2.27 4.85 17.01
C LEU A 368 -2.80 3.41 17.01
N GLN A 369 -3.35 2.93 15.89
CA GLN A 369 -3.96 1.60 15.78
C GLN A 369 -3.34 0.79 14.64
N PHE A 370 -3.24 -0.51 14.89
CA PHE A 370 -2.79 -1.51 13.94
C PHE A 370 -3.76 -2.69 13.98
N LEU A 371 -4.08 -3.25 12.81
CA LEU A 371 -4.99 -4.39 12.69
C LEU A 371 -4.59 -5.60 13.57
N THR A 372 -3.29 -5.95 13.56
CA THR A 372 -2.73 -7.07 14.32
C THR A 372 -1.28 -6.75 14.71
N LEU A 373 -0.69 -7.54 15.61
CA LEU A 373 0.74 -7.46 15.90
C LEU A 373 1.59 -7.66 14.64
N HIS A 374 1.19 -8.59 13.77
CA HIS A 374 1.86 -8.83 12.50
C HIS A 374 1.85 -7.57 11.62
N ASN A 375 0.71 -6.88 11.50
CA ASN A 375 0.64 -5.59 10.78
C ASN A 375 1.61 -4.57 11.37
N TYR A 376 1.62 -4.40 12.70
CA TYR A 376 2.54 -3.48 13.37
C TYR A 376 4.01 -3.78 13.03
N LEU A 377 4.44 -5.04 13.18
CA LEU A 377 5.81 -5.45 12.90
C LEU A 377 6.15 -5.26 11.41
N LEU A 378 5.24 -5.63 10.50
CA LEU A 378 5.45 -5.50 9.07
C LEU A 378 5.62 -4.04 8.64
N ARG A 379 4.85 -3.11 9.22
CA ARG A 379 5.01 -1.67 8.94
C ARG A 379 6.36 -1.15 9.39
N ASN A 380 6.76 -1.48 10.62
CA ASN A 380 8.05 -1.09 11.16
C ASN A 380 9.19 -1.68 10.33
N PHE A 381 9.10 -2.96 9.97
CA PHE A 381 10.07 -3.62 9.10
C PHE A 381 10.18 -2.92 7.75
N SER A 382 9.04 -2.63 7.10
CA SER A 382 9.01 -1.97 5.78
C SER A 382 9.61 -0.57 5.82
N LEU A 383 9.28 0.22 6.86
CA LEU A 383 9.81 1.57 7.05
C LEU A 383 11.30 1.56 7.41
N PHE A 384 11.75 0.60 8.22
CA PHE A 384 13.16 0.45 8.55
C PHE A 384 13.98 0.02 7.32
N HIS A 385 13.47 -0.95 6.57
CA HIS A 385 14.07 -1.38 5.31
C HIS A 385 14.16 -0.23 4.30
N HIS A 386 13.12 0.61 4.22
CA HIS A 386 13.14 1.84 3.42
C HIS A 386 14.23 2.83 3.86
N GLY A 387 14.33 3.12 5.17
CA GLY A 387 15.36 4.02 5.70
C GLY A 387 16.79 3.52 5.48
N LEU A 388 17.01 2.20 5.57
CA LEU A 388 18.28 1.57 5.21
C LEU A 388 18.60 1.77 3.72
N ASN A 389 17.62 1.57 2.84
CA ASN A 389 17.79 1.78 1.41
C ASN A 389 18.19 3.21 1.08
N ASN A 390 17.54 4.20 1.70
CA ASN A 390 17.91 5.61 1.57
C ASN A 390 19.37 5.85 1.99
N SER A 391 19.80 5.30 3.11
CA SER A 391 21.18 5.43 3.58
C SER A 391 22.18 4.79 2.60
N TRP A 392 21.83 3.63 2.04
CA TRP A 392 22.65 2.91 1.09
C TRP A 392 22.73 3.57 -0.29
N THR A 393 21.69 4.28 -0.74
CA THR A 393 21.79 5.10 -1.96
C THR A 393 22.90 6.13 -1.86
N SER A 394 23.05 6.77 -0.71
CA SER A 394 24.09 7.77 -0.45
C SER A 394 25.48 7.13 -0.47
N LEU A 395 25.63 5.96 0.17
CA LEU A 395 26.88 5.18 0.15
C LEU A 395 27.28 4.72 -1.25
N ALA A 396 26.34 4.17 -2.03
CA ALA A 396 26.59 3.73 -3.40
C ALA A 396 26.98 4.90 -4.31
N LYS A 397 26.35 6.08 -4.15
CA LYS A 397 26.72 7.30 -4.88
C LYS A 397 28.16 7.74 -4.63
N ASN A 398 28.60 7.62 -3.38
CA ASN A 398 29.94 8.03 -2.97
C ASN A 398 31.04 7.03 -3.37
N GLY A 399 30.67 5.78 -3.69
CA GLY A 399 31.61 4.69 -4.02
C GLY A 399 32.04 4.62 -5.50
N VAL A 400 31.34 5.28 -6.41
CA VAL A 400 31.58 5.15 -7.87
C VAL A 400 32.27 6.41 -8.42
N GLY A 401 33.43 6.24 -9.06
CA GLY A 401 34.12 7.31 -9.80
C GLY A 401 35.48 7.77 -9.25
N GLY A 402 36.03 7.11 -8.23
CA GLY A 402 37.36 7.41 -7.70
C GLY A 402 37.80 6.47 -6.58
N TRP A 403 38.95 6.74 -5.98
CA TRP A 403 39.39 6.04 -4.77
C TRP A 403 38.57 6.53 -3.57
N THR A 404 37.98 5.60 -2.82
CA THR A 404 37.13 5.92 -1.67
C THR A 404 37.54 5.07 -0.48
N LYS A 405 37.33 5.59 0.73
CA LYS A 405 37.66 4.83 1.96
C LYS A 405 36.76 3.60 2.15
N MET A 406 35.58 3.59 1.52
CA MET A 406 34.47 2.66 1.80
C MET A 406 34.14 1.72 0.63
N ALA A 407 34.82 1.85 -0.52
CA ALA A 407 34.66 0.93 -1.65
C ALA A 407 36.01 0.56 -2.25
N GLN A 408 36.19 -0.72 -2.56
CA GLN A 408 37.39 -1.28 -3.16
C GLN A 408 37.02 -2.11 -4.40
N SER A 409 37.91 -2.13 -5.40
CA SER A 409 37.72 -2.97 -6.59
C SER A 409 37.86 -4.45 -6.23
N ILE A 410 36.88 -5.24 -6.66
CA ILE A 410 36.91 -6.69 -6.55
C ILE A 410 37.90 -7.25 -7.58
N ALA A 411 38.88 -8.02 -7.14
CA ALA A 411 39.86 -8.68 -7.99
C ALA A 411 39.35 -10.04 -8.48
N SER A 412 38.68 -10.79 -7.60
CA SER A 412 38.05 -12.06 -7.93
C SER A 412 36.78 -12.27 -7.11
N PHE A 413 35.78 -12.92 -7.70
CA PHE A 413 34.53 -13.28 -7.05
C PHE A 413 34.14 -14.69 -7.50
N SER A 414 33.92 -15.60 -6.54
CA SER A 414 33.49 -16.98 -6.85
C SER A 414 32.49 -17.49 -5.83
N ILE A 415 31.44 -18.16 -6.30
CA ILE A 415 30.44 -18.79 -5.43
C ILE A 415 30.97 -20.18 -5.04
N MET A 416 31.17 -20.40 -3.75
CA MET A 416 31.80 -21.60 -3.20
C MET A 416 30.78 -22.67 -2.80
N GLU A 417 29.66 -22.26 -2.22
CA GLU A 417 28.66 -23.18 -1.70
C GLU A 417 27.25 -22.67 -1.99
N VAL A 418 26.42 -23.58 -2.50
CA VAL A 418 24.97 -23.39 -2.60
C VAL A 418 24.32 -24.63 -1.99
N THR A 419 23.72 -24.47 -0.82
CA THR A 419 23.10 -25.60 -0.13
C THR A 419 21.69 -25.88 -0.64
N LYS A 420 21.20 -27.10 -0.40
CA LYS A 420 19.83 -27.48 -0.77
C LYS A 420 18.80 -26.66 0.03
N PRO A 421 17.66 -26.33 -0.56
CA PRO A 421 16.55 -25.69 0.14
C PRO A 421 15.98 -26.59 1.25
N ASN A 422 15.39 -26.00 2.28
CA ASN A 422 14.58 -26.75 3.24
C ASN A 422 13.29 -27.26 2.59
N ILE A 423 12.67 -28.28 3.21
CA ILE A 423 11.37 -28.79 2.78
C ILE A 423 10.34 -27.65 2.87
N LYS A 424 9.67 -27.34 1.75
CA LYS A 424 8.71 -26.23 1.52
C LYS A 424 9.30 -24.87 1.16
N GLU A 425 10.63 -24.71 1.17
CA GLU A 425 11.27 -23.49 0.71
C GLU A 425 11.74 -23.66 -0.74
N ASN A 426 11.66 -22.58 -1.52
CA ASN A 426 12.08 -22.57 -2.92
C ASN A 426 13.44 -21.88 -3.12
N TRP A 427 14.16 -21.59 -2.03
CA TRP A 427 15.45 -20.90 -2.02
C TRP A 427 16.48 -21.69 -1.21
N PRO A 428 17.78 -21.61 -1.56
CA PRO A 428 18.83 -22.30 -0.84
C PRO A 428 18.94 -21.80 0.61
N VAL A 429 19.23 -22.71 1.54
CA VAL A 429 19.41 -22.36 2.96
C VAL A 429 20.62 -21.45 3.17
N ARG A 430 21.65 -21.61 2.34
CA ARG A 430 22.91 -20.88 2.44
C ARG A 430 23.57 -20.75 1.08
N VAL A 431 24.06 -19.55 0.79
CA VAL A 431 24.95 -19.27 -0.34
C VAL A 431 26.21 -18.62 0.21
N ARG A 432 27.39 -19.17 -0.09
CA ARG A 432 28.69 -18.59 0.28
C ARG A 432 29.50 -18.26 -0.96
N ALA A 433 30.23 -17.15 -0.90
CA ALA A 433 31.10 -16.70 -1.96
C ALA A 433 32.39 -16.13 -1.39
N ASP A 434 33.48 -16.37 -2.11
CA ASP A 434 34.79 -15.81 -1.81
C ASP A 434 34.99 -14.55 -2.64
N VAL A 435 35.42 -13.48 -1.96
CA VAL A 435 35.68 -12.17 -2.57
C VAL A 435 37.13 -11.80 -2.31
N THR A 436 37.91 -11.66 -3.36
CA THR A 436 39.31 -11.22 -3.26
C THR A 436 39.40 -9.73 -3.55
N LEU A 437 39.99 -8.96 -2.63
CA LEU A 437 40.24 -7.54 -2.77
C LEU A 437 41.75 -7.28 -2.86
N ASN A 438 42.16 -6.30 -3.65
CA ASN A 438 43.55 -5.86 -3.68
C ASN A 438 43.73 -4.59 -2.84
N LEU A 439 44.28 -4.71 -1.63
CA LEU A 439 44.42 -3.61 -0.66
C LEU A 439 45.72 -2.81 -0.84
N LYS A 440 46.05 -2.40 -2.08
CA LYS A 440 47.12 -1.43 -2.37
C LYS A 440 46.69 0.00 -2.02
N VAL A 441 46.42 0.23 -0.74
CA VAL A 441 45.90 1.49 -0.18
C VAL A 441 46.71 1.91 1.05
N ARG A 442 46.51 3.14 1.53
CA ARG A 442 47.18 3.64 2.75
C ARG A 442 46.86 2.75 3.96
N ASP A 443 47.82 2.58 4.86
CA ASP A 443 47.71 1.67 6.03
C ASP A 443 46.48 1.93 6.89
N ASN A 444 46.11 3.20 7.11
CA ASN A 444 44.90 3.56 7.86
C ASN A 444 43.59 3.05 7.25
N ILE A 445 43.58 2.74 5.94
CA ILE A 445 42.41 2.22 5.23
C ILE A 445 42.52 0.72 5.10
N LYS A 446 43.73 0.21 4.85
CA LYS A 446 44.03 -1.22 4.90
C LYS A 446 43.57 -1.82 6.24
N SER A 447 43.97 -1.21 7.36
CA SER A 447 43.55 -1.61 8.71
C SER A 447 42.04 -1.57 8.94
N LYS A 448 41.30 -0.68 8.24
CA LYS A 448 39.83 -0.65 8.32
C LYS A 448 39.18 -1.81 7.57
N TRP A 449 39.71 -2.16 6.40
CA TRP A 449 39.22 -3.29 5.61
C TRP A 449 39.62 -4.64 6.26
N GLU A 450 40.81 -4.74 6.83
CA GLU A 450 41.24 -5.89 7.63
C GLU A 450 40.50 -5.99 8.98
N GLY A 451 39.92 -4.87 9.44
CA GLY A 451 39.10 -4.81 10.64
C GLY A 451 37.64 -5.25 10.44
N LEU A 452 37.26 -5.73 9.25
CA LEU A 452 35.92 -6.28 9.00
C LEU A 452 35.69 -7.54 9.83
N ARG A 453 34.55 -7.57 10.51
CA ARG A 453 34.19 -8.63 11.46
C ARG A 453 33.06 -9.49 10.92
N LYS A 454 32.84 -10.60 11.62
CA LYS A 454 31.68 -11.44 11.37
C LYS A 454 30.41 -10.62 11.55
N HIS A 455 29.43 -10.81 10.67
CA HIS A 455 28.16 -10.09 10.61
C HIS A 455 28.22 -8.65 10.07
N ASP A 456 29.41 -8.16 9.67
CA ASP A 456 29.49 -6.89 8.95
C ASP A 456 28.83 -7.00 7.58
N VAL A 457 28.03 -6.00 7.21
CA VAL A 457 27.30 -5.98 5.94
C VAL A 457 28.10 -5.23 4.88
N CYS A 458 28.32 -5.88 3.74
CA CYS A 458 28.97 -5.30 2.57
C CYS A 458 28.02 -5.32 1.36
N PHE A 459 28.31 -4.49 0.35
CA PHE A 459 27.56 -4.48 -0.91
C PHE A 459 28.48 -4.78 -2.08
N LEU A 460 28.05 -5.72 -2.91
CA LEU A 460 28.66 -6.07 -4.18
C LEU A 460 27.98 -5.24 -5.27
N ILE A 461 28.76 -4.39 -5.93
CA ILE A 461 28.26 -3.45 -6.94
C ILE A 461 28.91 -3.76 -8.28
N THR A 462 28.08 -3.95 -9.31
CA THR A 462 28.54 -4.09 -10.70
C THR A 462 28.33 -2.78 -11.44
N VAL A 463 29.41 -2.21 -11.97
CA VAL A 463 29.38 -0.98 -12.75
C VAL A 463 29.87 -1.27 -14.16
N ARG A 464 29.11 -0.85 -15.17
CA ARG A 464 29.49 -0.86 -16.58
C ARG A 464 29.48 0.59 -17.07
N PRO A 465 30.62 1.29 -17.03
CA PRO A 465 30.66 2.72 -17.32
C PRO A 465 30.30 2.97 -18.79
N ASN A 466 29.37 3.90 -19.00
CA ASN A 466 28.90 4.30 -20.34
C ASN A 466 29.52 5.62 -20.81
N LEU A 467 30.20 6.34 -19.93
CA LEU A 467 30.83 7.63 -20.20
C LEU A 467 32.33 7.48 -20.46
N LEU A 468 32.86 8.36 -21.30
CA LEU A 468 34.29 8.41 -21.59
C LEU A 468 35.10 8.77 -20.34
N TYR A 469 36.33 8.27 -20.29
CA TYR A 469 37.28 8.58 -19.23
C TYR A 469 37.44 10.11 -19.07
N SER A 470 37.45 10.62 -17.83
CA SER A 470 37.49 12.04 -17.44
C SER A 470 36.19 12.86 -17.53
N THR A 471 35.06 12.26 -17.91
CA THR A 471 33.76 12.96 -17.89
C THR A 471 33.35 13.29 -16.45
N ARG A 472 33.05 14.56 -16.17
CA ARG A 472 32.58 14.98 -14.84
C ARG A 472 31.11 14.59 -14.65
N PHE A 473 30.80 14.01 -13.50
CA PHE A 473 29.42 13.70 -13.11
C PHE A 473 28.64 15.00 -12.83
N ASP A 474 27.47 15.13 -13.45
CA ASP A 474 26.50 16.16 -13.14
C ASP A 474 25.60 15.68 -11.99
N ARG A 475 25.62 16.40 -10.87
CA ARG A 475 24.78 16.09 -9.70
C ARG A 475 23.29 16.28 -9.94
N ARG A 476 22.90 16.96 -11.03
CA ARG A 476 21.50 17.23 -11.38
C ARG A 476 20.87 16.11 -12.21
N GLN A 477 21.69 15.30 -12.87
CA GLN A 477 21.23 14.17 -13.66
C GLN A 477 21.15 12.90 -12.82
N LEU A 478 20.37 11.92 -13.28
CA LEU A 478 20.24 10.63 -12.60
C LEU A 478 21.61 9.96 -12.47
N PHE A 479 21.93 9.50 -11.27
CA PHE A 479 23.21 8.89 -10.96
C PHE A 479 23.43 7.60 -11.75
N VAL A 480 22.38 6.79 -11.92
CA VAL A 480 22.43 5.49 -12.61
C VAL A 480 22.82 5.65 -14.08
N ASP A 481 22.23 6.64 -14.76
CA ASP A 481 22.46 6.88 -16.19
C ASP A 481 23.91 7.30 -16.49
N GLN A 482 24.52 8.01 -15.55
CA GLN A 482 25.90 8.47 -15.68
C GLN A 482 26.92 7.42 -15.26
N THR A 483 26.64 6.67 -14.20
CA THR A 483 27.60 5.69 -13.65
C THR A 483 27.54 4.34 -14.32
N GLY A 484 26.40 3.96 -14.87
CA GLY A 484 26.19 2.63 -15.46
C GLY A 484 26.18 1.51 -14.42
N VAL A 485 25.70 1.77 -13.20
CA VAL A 485 25.46 0.73 -12.19
C VAL A 485 24.42 -0.26 -12.72
N VAL A 486 24.78 -1.54 -12.79
CA VAL A 486 23.91 -2.60 -13.34
C VAL A 486 23.29 -3.44 -12.23
N TYR A 487 24.07 -3.83 -11.22
CA TYR A 487 23.59 -4.72 -10.16
C TYR A 487 24.11 -4.28 -8.80
N VAL A 488 23.27 -4.42 -7.77
CA VAL A 488 23.64 -4.24 -6.37
C VAL A 488 23.15 -5.43 -5.55
N ARG A 489 24.03 -6.09 -4.81
CA ARG A 489 23.68 -7.22 -3.93
C ARG A 489 24.31 -7.01 -2.56
N GLY A 490 23.55 -7.20 -1.49
CA GLY A 490 24.08 -7.22 -0.13
C GLY A 490 24.68 -8.59 0.20
N CYS A 491 25.73 -8.60 1.02
CA CYS A 491 26.33 -9.79 1.59
C CYS A 491 26.75 -9.54 3.04
N GLU A 492 26.82 -10.60 3.82
CA GLU A 492 27.26 -10.59 5.20
C GLU A 492 28.64 -11.25 5.30
N VAL A 493 29.59 -10.59 5.97
CA VAL A 493 30.95 -11.09 6.15
C VAL A 493 30.92 -12.27 7.13
N GLN A 494 31.34 -13.44 6.66
CA GLN A 494 31.56 -14.60 7.52
C GLN A 494 32.88 -14.49 8.29
N GLY A 495 33.91 -13.97 7.63
CA GLY A 495 35.26 -13.76 8.18
C GLY A 495 36.29 -13.69 7.06
N MET A 496 37.50 -13.27 7.40
CA MET A 496 38.63 -13.24 6.46
C MET A 496 39.29 -14.63 6.38
N LEU A 497 39.80 -14.98 5.20
CA LEU A 497 40.51 -16.25 5.00
C LEU A 497 41.98 -16.10 5.37
N ASP A 498 42.55 -17.10 6.05
CA ASP A 498 43.98 -17.24 6.24
C ASP A 498 44.67 -17.77 4.97
N ASP A 499 46.01 -17.80 4.96
CA ASP A 499 46.81 -18.34 3.85
C ASP A 499 46.52 -19.83 3.54
N LYS A 500 45.79 -20.51 4.43
CA LYS A 500 45.37 -21.92 4.29
C LYS A 500 43.91 -22.03 3.83
N GLY A 501 43.24 -20.92 3.48
CA GLY A 501 41.86 -20.89 3.02
C GLY A 501 40.83 -21.17 4.12
N ARG A 502 41.19 -21.01 5.39
CA ARG A 502 40.30 -21.21 6.54
C ARG A 502 39.79 -19.85 7.03
N VAL A 503 38.54 -19.81 7.46
CA VAL A 503 37.96 -18.60 8.06
C VAL A 503 38.63 -18.34 9.41
N ILE A 504 39.16 -17.13 9.59
CA ILE A 504 39.76 -16.68 10.85
C ILE A 504 38.62 -16.44 11.86
N GLU A 505 38.63 -17.17 12.97
CA GLU A 505 37.64 -17.02 14.06
C GLU A 505 38.10 -15.98 15.10
N GLU A 506 37.15 -15.20 15.64
CA GLU A 506 37.42 -14.09 16.57
C GLU A 506 37.96 -14.53 17.95
N GLU A 507 37.93 -15.82 18.29
CA GLU A 507 38.33 -16.31 19.62
C GLU A 507 39.86 -16.36 19.85
N SER A 508 40.69 -16.21 18.81
CA SER A 508 42.14 -16.08 19.00
C SER A 508 42.52 -14.62 19.22
N GLY A 509 42.49 -14.19 20.47
CA GLY A 509 42.96 -12.88 20.96
C GLY A 509 44.46 -12.65 20.76
N HIS A 510 44.94 -12.64 19.52
CA HIS A 510 46.21 -12.07 19.14
C HIS A 510 45.96 -10.80 18.34
N PHE A 511 46.33 -9.68 18.97
CA PHE A 511 46.61 -8.44 18.27
C PHE A 511 47.45 -8.73 17.02
N TRP A 512 47.06 -8.11 15.91
CA TRP A 512 47.79 -8.10 14.65
C TRP A 512 49.23 -7.58 14.86
N SER A 513 50.13 -8.49 15.19
CA SER A 513 51.58 -8.28 15.16
C SER A 513 52.21 -9.56 14.61
N GLY A 514 52.45 -9.56 13.31
CA GLY A 514 53.13 -10.64 12.62
C GLY A 514 53.45 -10.19 11.21
N ASP A 515 54.69 -9.78 11.01
CA ASP A 515 55.31 -9.61 9.70
C ASP A 515 55.00 -10.84 8.83
N VAL A 516 54.25 -10.65 7.74
CA VAL A 516 54.21 -11.62 6.64
C VAL A 516 54.90 -10.98 5.45
N SER A 517 56.09 -11.52 5.21
CA SER A 517 57.03 -11.17 4.17
C SER A 517 56.44 -11.24 2.76
N VAL A 518 56.86 -10.26 1.97
CA VAL A 518 56.73 -10.08 0.53
C VAL A 518 57.03 -11.36 -0.26
N ASN A 519 56.13 -11.72 -1.18
CA ASN A 519 56.43 -11.90 -2.61
C ASN A 519 55.21 -11.56 -3.47
#